data_AF-A0A948WG20-F1
#
_entry.id   AF-A0A948WG20-F1
#
_cell.length_a   1.000
_cell.length_b   1.000
_cell.length_c   1.000
_cell.angle_alpha   90.00
_cell.angle_beta   90.00
_cell.angle_gamma   90.00
#
_symmetry.space_group_name_H-M   'P 1'
#
loop_
_entity.id
_entity.type
_entity.pdbx_description
1 polymer ?
#
loop_
_entity_poly.entity_id
_entity_poly.type
_entity_poly.pdbx_seq_one_letter_code
_entity_poly.pdbx_strand_id
1 'polypeptide(L)'
;MRFPGRKLAVPRPEPPGVETHILKSLARWFLWGSLFIVEPSIFARLFDWNSRIIDVELTLTSIDIGVIAVLILYWTILFTVGIGAAIIKVMKGHVYLADSYPLQDSERPHG
;
A
#
# COMPACT_ATOMS: atom_id res chain seq x y z
N MET A 1 13.60 -49.82 20.99
CA MET A 1 12.65 -48.89 21.65
C MET A 1 12.04 -48.01 20.56
N ARG A 2 10.71 -48.06 20.39
CA ARG A 2 9.98 -47.33 19.34
C ARG A 2 9.65 -45.94 19.87
N PHE A 3 10.39 -44.90 19.46
CA PHE A 3 10.01 -43.53 19.79
C PHE A 3 8.68 -43.21 19.09
N PRO A 4 7.62 -42.82 19.82
CA PRO A 4 6.41 -42.35 19.18
C PRO A 4 6.71 -40.96 18.60
N GLY A 5 7.03 -40.91 17.31
CA GLY A 5 7.22 -39.66 16.57
C GLY A 5 5.92 -38.86 16.58
N ARG A 6 5.83 -37.88 17.48
CA ARG A 6 4.68 -36.99 17.58
C ARG A 6 4.74 -36.04 16.38
N LYS A 7 3.84 -36.21 15.40
CA LYS A 7 3.73 -35.27 14.27
C LYS A 7 3.45 -33.88 14.83
N LEU A 8 4.27 -32.90 14.44
CA LEU A 8 4.03 -31.50 14.79
C LEU A 8 2.69 -31.06 14.17
N ALA A 9 1.94 -30.23 14.89
CA ALA A 9 0.67 -29.72 14.40
C ALA A 9 0.91 -28.90 13.12
N VAL A 10 0.06 -29.08 12.12
CA VAL A 10 0.14 -28.34 10.85
C VAL A 10 0.13 -26.84 11.16
N PRO A 11 1.08 -26.04 10.62
CA PRO A 11 1.07 -24.59 10.80
C PRO A 11 -0.29 -24.03 10.36
N ARG A 12 -0.98 -23.30 11.25
CA ARG A 12 -2.23 -22.65 10.86
C ARG A 12 -1.91 -21.47 9.95
N PRO A 13 -2.61 -21.32 8.81
CA PRO A 13 -2.54 -20.10 8.03
C PRO A 13 -2.99 -18.94 8.93
N GLU A 14 -2.08 -17.99 9.14
CA GLU A 14 -2.37 -16.78 9.89
C GLU A 14 -3.27 -15.86 9.06
N PRO A 15 -4.34 -15.31 9.66
CA PRO A 15 -5.31 -14.52 8.91
C PRO A 15 -4.65 -13.26 8.33
N PRO A 16 -5.07 -12.81 7.13
CA PRO A 16 -4.48 -11.65 6.47
C PRO A 16 -4.56 -10.42 7.36
N GLY A 17 -3.39 -9.83 7.66
CA GLY A 17 -3.28 -8.65 8.51
C GLY A 17 -3.78 -7.37 7.83
N VAL A 18 -3.81 -6.29 8.62
CA VAL A 18 -4.27 -4.94 8.21
C VAL A 18 -3.53 -4.43 6.96
N GLU A 19 -2.29 -4.85 6.72
CA GLU A 19 -1.48 -4.48 5.55
C GLU A 19 -2.14 -4.84 4.22
N THR A 20 -2.77 -6.02 4.14
CA THR A 20 -3.44 -6.45 2.90
C THR A 20 -4.68 -5.60 2.63
N HIS A 21 -5.35 -5.17 3.70
CA HIS A 21 -6.46 -4.24 3.60
C HIS A 21 -5.99 -2.84 3.18
N ILE A 22 -4.89 -2.35 3.76
CA ILE A 22 -4.27 -1.07 3.38
C ILE A 22 -3.88 -1.09 1.90
N LEU A 23 -3.21 -2.14 1.41
CA LEU A 23 -2.79 -2.22 0.00
C LEU A 23 -3.97 -2.26 -0.98
N LYS A 24 -5.02 -3.04 -0.69
CA LYS A 24 -6.24 -3.05 -1.51
C LYS A 24 -6.98 -1.72 -1.48
N SER A 25 -7.03 -1.10 -0.31
CA SER A 25 -7.66 0.20 -0.11
C SER A 25 -6.87 1.29 -0.82
N LEU A 26 -5.54 1.28 -0.75
CA LEU A 26 -4.63 2.28 -1.33
C LEU A 26 -4.86 2.46 -2.83
N ALA A 27 -4.99 1.36 -3.59
CA ALA A 27 -5.26 1.43 -5.02
C ALA A 27 -6.60 2.12 -5.32
N ARG A 28 -7.61 1.87 -4.48
CA ARG A 28 -8.92 2.52 -4.60
C ARG A 28 -8.83 4.00 -4.19
N TRP A 29 -8.18 4.34 -3.09
CA TRP A 29 -7.96 5.73 -2.68
C TRP A 29 -7.19 6.52 -3.73
N PHE A 30 -6.16 5.93 -4.35
CA PHE A 30 -5.41 6.55 -5.44
C PHE A 30 -6.30 7.03 -6.59
N LEU A 31 -7.23 6.17 -7.02
CA LEU A 31 -8.19 6.50 -8.07
C LEU A 31 -9.21 7.56 -7.64
N TRP A 32 -9.82 7.39 -6.46
CA TRP A 32 -10.87 8.32 -5.99
C TRP A 32 -10.30 9.70 -5.62
N GLY A 33 -9.13 9.76 -4.99
CA GLY A 33 -8.52 11.02 -4.58
C GLY A 33 -7.93 11.81 -5.75
N SER A 34 -7.35 11.13 -6.75
CA SER A 34 -6.91 11.83 -7.97
C SER A 34 -8.10 12.41 -8.74
N LEU A 35 -9.21 11.66 -8.83
CA LEU A 35 -10.43 12.15 -9.45
C LEU A 35 -10.98 13.40 -8.75
N PHE A 36 -11.02 13.40 -7.41
CA PHE A 36 -11.50 14.53 -6.61
C PHE A 36 -10.60 15.76 -6.71
N ILE A 37 -9.28 15.59 -6.83
CA ILE A 37 -8.33 16.71 -6.93
C ILE A 37 -8.39 17.41 -8.29
N VAL A 38 -8.72 16.70 -9.37
CA VAL A 38 -8.84 17.29 -10.71
C VAL A 38 -10.14 18.10 -10.87
N GLU A 39 -11.16 17.79 -10.08
CA GLU A 39 -12.48 18.43 -10.11
C GLU A 39 -12.44 19.97 -10.07
N PRO A 40 -11.70 20.65 -9.16
CA PRO A 40 -11.62 22.11 -9.12
C PRO A 40 -11.05 22.77 -10.38
N SER A 41 -10.13 22.13 -11.12
CA SER A 41 -9.62 22.68 -12.39
C SER A 41 -10.70 22.62 -13.48
N ILE A 42 -11.48 21.53 -13.54
CA ILE A 42 -12.61 21.41 -14.45
C ILE A 42 -13.70 22.43 -14.08
N PHE A 43 -14.01 22.55 -12.79
CA PHE A 43 -15.03 23.48 -12.30
C PHE A 43 -14.65 24.94 -12.58
N ALA A 44 -13.39 25.30 -12.39
CA ALA A 44 -12.88 26.63 -12.72
C ALA A 44 -13.00 26.97 -14.21
N ARG A 45 -12.93 25.98 -15.11
CA ARG A 45 -13.07 26.19 -16.56
C ARG A 45 -14.53 26.22 -17.05
N LEU A 46 -15.45 25.59 -16.30
CA LEU A 46 -16.88 25.60 -16.62
C LEU A 46 -17.60 26.86 -16.13
N PHE A 47 -17.02 27.58 -15.19
CA PHE A 47 -17.60 28.80 -14.63
C PHE A 47 -17.19 30.02 -15.47
N ASP A 48 -18.14 30.86 -15.87
CA ASP A 48 -17.86 32.11 -16.60
C ASP A 48 -17.41 33.19 -15.61
N TRP A 49 -16.12 33.47 -15.59
CA TRP A 49 -15.52 34.44 -14.69
C TRP A 49 -15.64 35.83 -15.29
N ASN A 50 -16.27 36.75 -14.56
CA ASN A 50 -16.42 38.15 -14.97
C ASN A 50 -15.06 38.81 -15.21
N SER A 51 -14.64 38.89 -16.47
CA SER A 51 -13.32 39.33 -16.92
C SER A 51 -13.07 40.84 -16.78
N ARG A 52 -14.09 41.62 -16.36
CA ARG A 52 -13.98 43.08 -16.20
C ARG A 52 -13.16 43.53 -14.99
N ILE A 53 -12.93 42.65 -14.02
CA ILE A 53 -12.32 43.00 -12.71
C ILE A 53 -11.08 42.13 -12.42
N ILE A 54 -10.93 40.99 -13.09
CA ILE A 54 -9.97 39.95 -12.73
C ILE A 54 -9.21 39.51 -13.99
N ASP A 55 -7.88 39.41 -13.88
CA ASP A 55 -7.04 38.77 -14.90
C ASP A 55 -7.31 37.26 -14.90
N VAL A 56 -8.26 36.84 -15.74
CA VAL A 56 -8.77 35.47 -15.82
C VAL A 56 -7.64 34.49 -16.15
N GLU A 57 -6.72 34.85 -17.04
CA GLU A 57 -5.58 33.99 -17.43
C GLU A 57 -4.62 33.71 -16.28
N LEU A 58 -4.26 34.73 -15.50
CA LEU A 58 -3.37 34.59 -14.35
C LEU A 58 -4.02 33.73 -13.25
N THR A 59 -5.32 33.91 -13.05
CA THR A 59 -6.11 33.18 -12.06
C THR A 59 -6.24 31.69 -12.42
N LEU A 60 -6.57 31.40 -13.67
CA LEU A 60 -6.64 30.02 -14.19
C LEU A 60 -5.29 29.32 -14.08
N THR A 61 -4.20 30.00 -14.46
CA THR A 61 -2.84 29.44 -14.38
C THR A 61 -2.45 29.13 -12.93
N SER A 62 -2.77 30.03 -11.99
CA SER A 62 -2.49 29.82 -10.56
C SER A 62 -3.28 28.65 -9.98
N ILE A 63 -4.54 28.49 -10.39
CA ILE A 63 -5.37 27.34 -9.99
C ILE A 63 -4.78 26.05 -10.55
N ASP A 64 -4.41 26.02 -11.83
CA ASP A 64 -3.83 24.83 -12.47
C ASP A 64 -2.51 24.42 -11.79
N ILE A 65 -1.64 25.38 -11.44
CA ILE A 65 -0.41 25.11 -10.68
C ILE A 65 -0.74 24.51 -9.31
N GLY A 66 -1.70 25.10 -8.59
CA GLY A 66 -2.12 24.60 -7.27
C GLY A 66 -2.67 23.18 -7.34
N VAL A 67 -3.51 22.89 -8.33
CA VAL A 67 -4.07 21.56 -8.56
C VAL A 67 -2.99 20.53 -8.85
N ILE A 68 -2.04 20.86 -9.74
CA ILE A 68 -0.91 19.96 -10.08
C ILE A 68 -0.03 19.71 -8.85
N ALA A 69 0.28 20.75 -8.08
CA ALA A 69 1.09 20.63 -6.87
C ALA A 69 0.44 19.71 -5.83
N VAL A 70 -0.86 19.89 -5.57
CA VAL A 70 -1.62 19.04 -4.64
C VAL A 70 -1.74 17.61 -5.15
N LEU A 71 -1.94 17.42 -6.46
CA LEU A 71 -2.01 16.10 -7.08
C LEU A 71 -0.71 15.31 -6.88
N ILE A 72 0.43 15.94 -7.14
CA ILE A 72 1.75 15.33 -6.94
C ILE A 72 1.99 15.02 -5.46
N LEU A 73 1.65 15.94 -4.56
CA LEU A 73 1.75 15.72 -3.11
C LEU A 73 0.88 14.55 -2.66
N TYR A 74 -0.35 14.46 -3.17
CA TYR A 74 -1.25 13.36 -2.86
C TYR A 74 -0.70 12.01 -3.30
N TRP A 75 -0.17 11.92 -4.53
CA TRP A 75 0.46 10.71 -5.02
C TRP A 75 1.68 10.32 -4.21
N THR A 76 2.55 11.27 -3.82
CA THR A 76 3.75 10.95 -3.03
C THR A 76 3.39 10.39 -1.65
N ILE A 77 2.37 10.93 -0.99
CA ILE A 77 1.85 10.38 0.27
C ILE A 77 1.36 8.94 0.08
N LEU A 78 0.56 8.69 -0.97
CA LEU A 78 0.07 7.34 -1.26
C LEU A 78 1.18 6.36 -1.59
N PHE A 79 2.17 6.77 -2.39
CA PHE A 79 3.35 5.95 -2.66
C PHE A 79 4.10 5.62 -1.37
N THR A 80 4.30 6.60 -0.49
CA THR A 80 4.99 6.39 0.79
C THR A 80 4.27 5.36 1.66
N VAL A 81 2.94 5.51 1.82
CA VAL A 81 2.12 4.56 2.59
C VAL A 81 2.09 3.19 1.93
N GLY A 82 1.98 3.13 0.59
CA GLY A 82 1.97 1.88 -0.17
C GLY A 82 3.26 1.10 -0.05
N ILE A 83 4.40 1.78 -0.16
CA ILE A 83 5.73 1.20 0.03
C ILE A 83 5.86 0.68 1.48
N GLY A 84 5.46 1.47 2.47
CA GLY A 84 5.47 1.04 3.88
C GLY A 84 4.65 -0.23 4.11
N ALA A 85 3.42 -0.30 3.60
CA ALA A 85 2.57 -1.48 3.72
C ALA A 85 3.13 -2.70 2.95
N ALA A 86 3.75 -2.47 1.79
CA ALA A 86 4.41 -3.53 1.02
C ALA A 86 5.61 -4.10 1.78
N ILE A 87 6.42 -3.25 2.42
CA ILE A 87 7.56 -3.67 3.24
C ILE A 87 7.07 -4.56 4.39
N ILE A 88 6.05 -4.14 5.15
CA ILE A 88 5.54 -4.94 6.27
C ILE A 88 5.03 -6.31 5.78
N LYS A 89 4.33 -6.34 4.64
CA LYS A 89 3.85 -7.59 4.03
C LYS A 89 5.01 -8.52 3.65
N VAL A 90 6.11 -7.98 3.11
CA VAL A 90 7.33 -8.74 2.80
C VAL A 90 8.00 -9.23 4.09
N MET A 91 8.08 -8.39 5.13
CA MET A 91 8.68 -8.75 6.42
C MET A 91 7.96 -9.88 7.13
N LYS A 92 6.62 -9.97 7.01
CA LYS A 92 5.88 -11.11 7.54
C LYS A 92 6.21 -12.43 6.82
N GLY A 93 6.66 -12.34 5.57
CA GLY A 93 6.93 -13.52 4.75
C GLY A 93 5.66 -14.28 4.40
N HIS A 94 5.72 -15.07 3.35
CA HIS A 94 4.71 -16.10 3.11
C HIS A 94 4.92 -17.19 4.16
N VAL A 95 3.89 -17.96 4.50
CA VAL A 95 4.03 -19.12 5.41
C VAL A 95 5.14 -20.02 4.86
N TYR A 96 6.34 -19.89 5.43
CA TYR A 96 7.47 -20.75 5.12
C TYR A 96 7.16 -22.08 5.79
N LEU A 97 6.49 -22.97 5.05
CA LEU A 97 6.56 -24.39 5.37
C LEU A 97 8.02 -24.77 5.17
N ALA A 98 8.75 -24.89 6.28
CA ALA A 98 10.02 -25.57 6.26
C ALA A 98 9.73 -26.99 5.77
N ASP A 99 10.11 -27.29 4.52
CA ASP A 99 10.24 -28.67 4.08
C ASP A 99 11.07 -29.38 5.14
N SER A 100 10.52 -30.46 5.68
CA SER A 100 11.18 -31.24 6.70
C SER A 100 12.43 -31.86 6.09
N TYR A 101 13.57 -31.18 6.21
CA TYR A 101 14.85 -31.80 5.97
C TYR A 101 14.99 -32.99 6.93
N PRO A 102 15.48 -34.15 6.46
CA PRO A 102 15.75 -35.26 7.34
C PRO A 102 16.81 -34.82 8.36
N LEU A 103 16.40 -34.64 9.61
CA LEU A 103 17.32 -34.47 10.73
C LEU A 103 18.10 -35.80 10.84
N GLN A 104 19.37 -35.80 10.45
CA GLN A 104 20.29 -36.84 10.90
C GLN A 104 20.49 -36.63 12.40
N ASP A 105 19.94 -37.53 13.21
CA ASP A 105 20.14 -37.55 14.66
C ASP A 105 21.65 -37.45 14.94
N SER A 106 22.07 -36.32 15.51
CA SER A 106 23.44 -36.14 15.97
C SER A 106 23.71 -37.17 17.06
N GLU A 107 24.75 -37.98 16.88
CA GLU A 107 25.16 -39.00 17.82
C GLU A 107 25.23 -38.43 19.24
N ARG A 108 24.42 -39.00 20.14
CA ARG A 108 24.47 -38.65 21.57
C ARG A 108 25.76 -39.25 22.14
N PRO A 109 26.55 -38.50 22.95
CA PRO A 109 27.81 -38.99 23.46
C PRO A 109 27.54 -40.15 24.43
N HIS A 110 28.18 -41.29 24.15
CA HIS A 110 28.17 -42.46 25.00
C HIS A 110 28.97 -42.18 26.27
N GLY A 111 28.31 -42.30 27.43
CA GLY A 111 28.93 -42.41 28.75
C GLY A 111 28.71 -43.81 29.30
#